data_AF-A0A5Z9FBP6-F1
#
_entry.id   AF-A0A5Z9FBP6-F1
#
_cell.length_a   1.000
_cell.length_b   1.000
_cell.length_c   1.000
_cell.angle_alpha   90.00
_cell.angle_beta   90.00
_cell.angle_gamma   90.00
#
_symmetry.space_group_name_H-M   'P 1'
#
loop_
_entity.id
_entity.type
_entity.pdbx_description
1 polymer ?
#
loop_
_entity_poly.entity_id
_entity_poly.type
_entity_poly.pdbx_seq_one_letter_code
_entity_poly.pdbx_strand_id
1 'polypeptide(L)'
;RGLHYRYDEYGRVVEKRGRNGTQHYRWDAEHRLTEVAVIRGSTVRRYGYVYDAPGRRVEKHELDAEGKPYNRTTFLWDGMRLAQECRLGRSSSLYIYSDQGSHEPLARVDRAAPGEADEVLYYHTDVNGAPEEMTDGGGNIVWEAGYQVWGNLTHEKETRPVQQNLRFQGQYLDRETGLHYNLYRFYDPDIGKFISGDPISIRGGINLYQYAPNPLSWIDPLGLDVVRVYHYTSKDGYNGIMGSGTIQTKDPGARGKGSIQGKPQGVYVTTLSPEELKSSGLRGKMGLTKEKSTHFISFEIDSSKVKRVDRQNGYLRLYIEEDIVLRDVNNKLRGDVKHGASGCK
;
A
#
# COMPACT_ATOMS: atom_id res chain seq x y z
N ARG A 1 20.23 16.00 -18.68
CA ARG A 1 19.89 16.78 -17.46
C ARG A 1 19.32 15.80 -16.45
N GLY A 2 19.93 15.66 -15.28
CA GLY A 2 19.56 14.64 -14.29
C GLY A 2 18.50 15.12 -13.31
N LEU A 3 17.97 14.16 -12.55
CA LEU A 3 17.19 14.42 -11.33
C LEU A 3 18.15 14.42 -10.14
N HIS A 4 17.99 15.38 -9.24
CA HIS A 4 18.80 15.47 -8.02
C HIS A 4 17.88 15.50 -6.79
N TYR A 5 18.24 14.73 -5.77
CA TYR A 5 17.48 14.62 -4.54
C TYR A 5 18.37 14.96 -3.34
N ARG A 6 17.81 15.63 -2.34
CA ARG A 6 18.39 15.77 -1.01
C ARG A 6 17.45 15.13 0.01
N TYR A 7 18.04 14.52 1.02
CA TYR A 7 17.33 13.81 2.07
C TYR A 7 17.66 14.43 3.44
N ASP A 8 16.74 14.33 4.38
CA ASP A 8 17.01 14.61 5.80
C ASP A 8 17.68 13.42 6.50
N GLU A 9 17.92 13.56 7.81
CA GLU A 9 18.52 12.52 8.66
C GLU A 9 17.67 11.25 8.78
N TYR A 10 16.38 11.33 8.46
CA TYR A 10 15.43 10.21 8.49
C TYR A 10 15.24 9.57 7.11
N GLY A 11 15.99 10.01 6.09
CA GLY A 11 15.87 9.48 4.73
C GLY A 11 14.62 9.97 3.99
N ARG A 12 13.96 11.04 4.42
CA ARG A 12 12.85 11.64 3.68
C ARG A 12 13.41 12.66 2.70
N VAL A 13 12.92 12.67 1.47
CA VAL A 13 13.31 13.68 0.49
C VAL A 13 12.88 15.06 1.00
N VAL A 14 13.80 16.00 1.06
CA VAL A 14 13.54 17.42 1.41
C VAL A 14 13.69 18.34 0.20
N GLU A 15 14.32 17.87 -0.87
CA GLU A 15 14.44 18.61 -2.12
C GLU A 15 14.50 17.66 -3.34
N LYS A 16 13.77 17.99 -4.41
CA LYS A 16 13.87 17.39 -5.74
C LYS A 16 14.14 18.48 -6.77
N ARG A 17 15.22 18.36 -7.55
CA ARG A 17 15.51 19.23 -8.70
C ARG A 17 15.38 18.43 -9.98
N GLY A 18 14.60 18.94 -10.92
CA GLY A 18 14.38 18.29 -12.20
C GLY A 18 14.04 19.25 -13.32
N ARG A 19 13.55 18.70 -14.43
CA ARG A 19 13.16 19.49 -15.62
C ARG A 19 12.05 20.48 -15.32
N ASN A 20 11.17 20.16 -14.38
CA ASN A 20 9.96 20.92 -14.05
C ASN A 20 10.16 21.86 -12.84
N GLY A 21 11.40 22.21 -12.52
CA GLY A 21 11.75 23.10 -11.41
C GLY A 21 12.31 22.37 -10.19
N THR A 22 12.33 23.09 -9.07
CA THR A 22 12.77 22.58 -7.77
C THR A 22 11.56 22.43 -6.85
N GLN A 23 11.45 21.31 -6.16
CA GLN A 23 10.44 21.07 -5.15
C GLN A 23 11.13 20.94 -3.79
N HIS A 24 10.58 21.60 -2.77
CA HIS A 24 10.98 21.43 -1.37
C HIS A 24 9.86 20.80 -0.59
N TYR A 25 10.20 19.82 0.25
CA TYR A 25 9.25 19.00 0.98
C TYR A 25 9.40 19.23 2.48
N ARG A 26 8.28 19.45 3.18
CA ARG A 26 8.23 19.56 4.64
C ARG A 26 7.45 18.41 5.23
N TRP A 27 7.95 17.88 6.33
CA TRP A 27 7.43 16.70 6.99
C TRP A 27 7.11 17.02 8.44
N ASP A 28 6.08 16.38 8.99
CA ASP A 28 5.78 16.44 10.42
C ASP A 28 6.61 15.42 11.23
N ALA A 29 6.35 15.39 12.54
CA ALA A 29 6.98 14.49 13.49
C ALA A 29 6.54 13.02 13.29
N GLU A 30 5.40 12.78 12.63
CA GLU A 30 4.91 11.45 12.27
C GLU A 30 5.36 10.99 10.88
N HIS A 31 6.33 11.70 10.28
CA HIS A 31 6.87 11.41 8.95
C HIS A 31 5.86 11.52 7.80
N ARG A 32 4.81 12.32 7.94
CA ARG A 32 3.87 12.65 6.86
C ARG A 32 4.27 13.94 6.18
N LEU A 33 4.10 13.99 4.87
CA LEU A 33 4.40 15.18 4.07
C LEU A 33 3.31 16.23 4.32
N THR A 34 3.65 17.38 4.89
CA THR A 34 2.65 18.41 5.24
C THR A 34 2.64 19.59 4.27
N GLU A 35 3.75 19.85 3.58
CA GLU A 35 3.83 20.96 2.62
C GLU A 35 4.82 20.66 1.49
N VAL A 36 4.49 21.09 0.27
CA VAL A 36 5.41 21.10 -0.87
C VAL A 36 5.47 22.50 -1.47
N ALA A 37 6.67 23.05 -1.58
CA ALA A 37 6.94 24.29 -2.31
C ALA A 37 7.55 23.96 -3.68
N VAL A 38 6.85 24.34 -4.76
CA VAL A 38 7.27 24.14 -6.16
C VAL A 38 7.77 25.46 -6.73
N ILE A 39 9.04 25.49 -7.11
CA ILE A 39 9.74 26.65 -7.66
C ILE A 39 10.00 26.44 -9.15
N ARG A 40 9.40 27.28 -10.01
CA ARG A 40 9.60 27.30 -11.46
C ARG A 40 9.98 28.70 -11.91
N GLY A 41 11.25 28.92 -12.21
CA GLY A 41 11.78 30.26 -12.47
C GLY A 41 11.62 31.14 -11.23
N SER A 42 10.94 32.28 -11.36
CA SER A 42 10.59 33.18 -10.25
C SER A 42 9.29 32.81 -9.53
N THR A 43 8.51 31.84 -10.05
CA THR A 43 7.22 31.47 -9.47
C THR A 43 7.40 30.44 -8.36
N VAL A 44 6.85 30.73 -7.18
CA VAL A 44 6.76 29.79 -6.06
C VAL A 44 5.29 29.50 -5.79
N ARG A 45 4.91 28.23 -5.78
CA ARG A 45 3.59 27.78 -5.30
C ARG A 45 3.77 26.80 -4.16
N ARG A 46 2.92 26.92 -3.14
CA ARG A 46 2.96 26.07 -1.95
C ARG A 46 1.66 25.30 -1.83
N TYR A 47 1.77 24.02 -1.50
CA TYR A 47 0.65 23.11 -1.34
C TYR A 47 0.75 22.46 0.04
N GLY A 48 -0.36 22.43 0.77
CA GLY A 48 -0.43 21.82 2.09
C GLY A 48 -1.35 20.60 2.11
N TYR A 49 -1.11 19.72 3.07
CA TYR A 49 -1.85 18.47 3.25
C TYR A 49 -2.29 18.31 4.70
N VAL A 50 -3.51 17.78 4.89
CA VAL A 50 -4.08 17.52 6.22
C VAL A 50 -4.46 16.04 6.32
N TYR A 51 -4.17 15.44 7.46
CA TYR A 51 -4.36 14.00 7.72
C TYR A 51 -5.29 13.78 8.91
N ASP A 52 -6.02 12.68 8.89
CA ASP A 52 -6.72 12.18 10.08
C ASP A 52 -5.80 11.34 10.98
N ALA A 53 -6.34 10.86 12.11
CA ALA A 53 -5.59 10.06 13.08
C ALA A 53 -5.04 8.74 12.51
N PRO A 54 -5.78 7.98 11.68
CA PRO A 54 -5.23 6.84 10.94
C PRO A 54 -4.15 7.18 9.90
N GLY A 55 -3.92 8.46 9.57
CA GLY A 55 -2.90 8.88 8.61
C GLY A 55 -3.39 9.00 7.17
N ARG A 56 -4.71 8.96 6.94
CA ARG A 56 -5.32 9.18 5.62
C ARG A 56 -5.40 10.68 5.35
N ARG A 57 -5.07 11.11 4.13
CA ARG A 57 -5.18 12.51 3.74
C ARG A 57 -6.64 12.89 3.59
N VAL A 58 -7.10 13.86 4.39
CA VAL A 58 -8.48 14.37 4.36
C VAL A 58 -8.61 15.69 3.60
N GLU A 59 -7.50 16.41 3.40
CA GLU A 59 -7.47 17.66 2.63
C GLU A 59 -6.14 17.85 1.89
N LYS A 60 -6.21 18.46 0.72
CA LYS A 60 -5.10 19.19 0.10
C LYS A 60 -5.52 20.59 -0.30
N HIS A 61 -4.59 21.54 -0.28
CA HIS A 61 -4.88 22.94 -0.59
C HIS A 61 -3.66 23.68 -1.13
N GLU A 62 -3.88 24.83 -1.77
CA GLU A 62 -2.84 25.82 -2.06
C GLU A 62 -2.72 26.81 -0.90
N LEU A 63 -1.52 27.35 -0.67
CA LEU A 63 -1.26 28.39 0.33
C LEU A 63 -0.97 29.72 -0.36
N ASP A 64 -1.69 30.78 0.03
CA ASP A 64 -1.46 32.13 -0.50
C ASP A 64 -0.15 32.74 0.04
N ALA A 65 0.13 34.02 -0.23
CA ALA A 65 1.38 34.65 0.22
C ALA A 65 1.47 34.69 1.75
N GLU A 66 0.33 34.89 2.42
CA GLU A 66 0.19 34.95 3.87
C GLU A 66 0.19 33.55 4.52
N GLY A 67 0.12 32.49 3.73
CA GLY A 67 0.10 31.10 4.21
C GLY A 67 -1.29 30.60 4.59
N LYS A 68 -2.35 31.25 4.11
CA LYS A 68 -3.73 30.82 4.32
C LYS A 68 -4.17 29.84 3.21
N PRO A 69 -4.88 28.77 3.58
CA PRO A 69 -5.30 27.75 2.62
C PRO A 69 -6.47 28.17 1.72
N TYR A 70 -6.29 28.05 0.41
CA TYR A 70 -7.29 28.25 -0.66
C TYR A 70 -7.26 27.08 -1.67
N ASN A 71 -8.18 27.07 -2.65
CA ASN A 71 -8.29 26.00 -3.67
C ASN A 71 -8.30 24.58 -3.08
N ARG A 72 -9.14 24.36 -2.07
CA ARG A 72 -9.15 23.12 -1.29
C ARG A 72 -9.83 21.97 -2.03
N THR A 73 -9.25 20.78 -1.90
CA THR A 73 -9.86 19.49 -2.21
C THR A 73 -9.90 18.67 -0.94
N THR A 74 -11.07 18.16 -0.59
CA THR A 74 -11.30 17.29 0.56
C THR A 74 -11.54 15.86 0.10
N PHE A 75 -11.20 14.90 0.96
CA PHE A 75 -11.28 13.48 0.66
C PHE A 75 -12.09 12.74 1.71
N LEU A 76 -13.00 11.87 1.27
CA LEU A 76 -13.71 10.91 2.13
C LEU A 76 -13.21 9.49 1.86
N TRP A 77 -13.20 8.68 2.91
CA TRP A 77 -12.57 7.35 2.91
C TRP A 77 -13.56 6.27 3.38
N ASP A 78 -13.54 5.13 2.68
CA ASP A 78 -14.16 3.86 3.08
C ASP A 78 -13.04 2.94 3.59
N GLY A 79 -12.87 2.86 4.91
CA GLY A 79 -11.69 2.22 5.51
C GLY A 79 -10.39 2.88 5.01
N MET A 80 -9.52 2.13 4.34
CA MET A 80 -8.28 2.64 3.74
C MET A 80 -8.41 2.95 2.23
N ARG A 81 -9.63 2.93 1.69
CA ARG A 81 -9.89 3.16 0.27
C ARG A 81 -10.53 4.52 0.03
N LEU A 82 -10.05 5.27 -0.95
CA LEU A 82 -10.57 6.59 -1.27
C LEU A 82 -12.00 6.46 -1.78
N ALA A 83 -12.98 7.00 -1.07
CA ALA A 83 -14.38 6.93 -1.48
C ALA A 83 -14.76 8.13 -2.35
N GLN A 84 -14.32 9.33 -2.00
CA GLN A 84 -14.75 10.54 -2.70
C GLN A 84 -13.67 11.62 -2.65
N GLU A 85 -13.57 12.41 -3.72
CA GLU A 85 -12.94 13.73 -3.69
C GLU A 85 -13.99 14.83 -3.90
N CYS A 86 -13.84 15.94 -3.17
CA CYS A 86 -14.71 17.11 -3.31
C CYS A 86 -13.86 18.38 -3.37
N ARG A 87 -13.91 19.06 -4.51
CA ARG A 87 -13.29 20.37 -4.69
C ARG A 87 -14.29 21.44 -4.27
N LEU A 88 -13.97 22.12 -3.17
CA LEU A 88 -14.91 23.02 -2.49
C LEU A 88 -15.47 24.07 -3.46
N GLY A 89 -16.80 24.11 -3.60
CA GLY A 89 -17.52 25.04 -4.46
C GLY A 89 -17.43 24.75 -5.97
N ARG A 90 -17.00 23.54 -6.38
CA ARG A 90 -16.89 23.17 -7.80
C ARG A 90 -17.56 21.83 -8.10
N SER A 91 -16.88 20.73 -7.77
CA SER A 91 -17.24 19.39 -8.22
C SER A 91 -16.93 18.35 -7.15
N SER A 92 -17.68 17.25 -7.17
CA SER A 92 -17.47 16.10 -6.30
C SER A 92 -17.49 14.84 -7.15
N SER A 93 -16.55 13.94 -6.87
CA SER A 93 -16.39 12.68 -7.60
C SER A 93 -16.35 11.53 -6.61
N LEU A 94 -17.35 10.66 -6.67
CA LEU A 94 -17.44 9.43 -5.87
C LEU A 94 -16.84 8.27 -6.68
N TYR A 95 -15.97 7.47 -6.08
CA TYR A 95 -15.33 6.31 -6.71
C TYR A 95 -16.02 5.01 -6.28
N ILE A 96 -16.24 4.13 -7.25
CA ILE A 96 -16.80 2.78 -7.09
C ILE A 96 -15.73 1.79 -7.57
N TYR A 97 -15.55 0.71 -6.81
CA TYR A 97 -14.51 -0.30 -7.03
C TYR A 97 -15.12 -1.65 -7.40
N SER A 98 -14.34 -2.51 -8.06
CA SER A 98 -14.79 -3.79 -8.63
C SER A 98 -15.40 -4.74 -7.60
N ASP A 99 -14.82 -4.81 -6.40
CA ASP A 99 -15.21 -5.77 -5.37
C ASP A 99 -14.85 -5.30 -3.95
N GLN A 100 -15.23 -6.10 -2.96
CA GLN A 100 -14.98 -5.82 -1.56
C GLN A 100 -13.48 -5.97 -1.24
N GLY A 101 -12.84 -4.87 -0.87
CA GLY A 101 -11.41 -4.84 -0.52
C GLY A 101 -10.47 -4.61 -1.70
N SER A 102 -10.98 -4.59 -2.93
CA SER A 102 -10.20 -4.19 -4.11
C SER A 102 -10.00 -2.69 -4.19
N HIS A 103 -8.87 -2.29 -4.77
CA HIS A 103 -8.52 -0.92 -5.10
C HIS A 103 -8.57 -0.65 -6.61
N GLU A 104 -9.05 -1.61 -7.41
CA GLU A 104 -9.29 -1.46 -8.84
C GLU A 104 -10.59 -0.66 -9.08
N PRO A 105 -10.50 0.50 -9.75
CA PRO A 105 -11.67 1.35 -9.98
C PRO A 105 -12.57 0.75 -11.05
N LEU A 106 -13.89 0.76 -10.79
CA LEU A 106 -14.92 0.28 -11.70
C LEU A 106 -15.69 1.44 -12.34
N ALA A 107 -16.14 2.39 -11.51
CA ALA A 107 -16.88 3.55 -11.98
C ALA A 107 -16.59 4.79 -11.13
N ARG A 108 -16.90 5.96 -11.68
CA ARG A 108 -16.90 7.25 -10.98
C ARG A 108 -18.23 7.93 -11.20
N VAL A 109 -18.80 8.47 -10.13
CA VAL A 109 -20.01 9.28 -10.19
C VAL A 109 -19.63 10.73 -9.91
N ASP A 110 -19.72 11.56 -10.94
CA ASP A 110 -19.47 12.99 -10.85
C ASP A 110 -20.78 13.73 -10.58
N ARG A 111 -20.80 14.46 -9.47
CA ARG A 111 -21.99 15.20 -9.04
C ARG A 111 -22.24 16.38 -9.96
N ALA A 112 -23.44 16.44 -10.52
CA ALA A 112 -23.84 17.52 -11.41
C ALA A 112 -24.27 18.78 -10.64
N ALA A 113 -24.50 19.88 -11.38
CA ALA A 113 -25.05 21.10 -10.81
C ALA A 113 -26.48 20.84 -10.26
N PRO A 114 -26.97 21.65 -9.30
CA PRO A 114 -28.33 21.50 -8.80
C PRO A 114 -29.37 21.54 -9.92
N GLY A 115 -30.15 20.46 -10.07
CA GLY A 115 -31.17 20.31 -11.12
C GLY A 115 -30.74 19.46 -12.32
N GLU A 116 -29.48 19.03 -12.38
CA GLU A 116 -28.97 18.08 -13.36
C GLU A 116 -28.80 16.68 -12.75
N ALA A 117 -28.79 15.65 -13.61
CA ALA A 117 -28.52 14.29 -13.19
C ALA A 117 -27.01 14.06 -13.04
N ASP A 118 -26.61 13.34 -11.99
CA ASP A 118 -25.21 12.93 -11.80
C ASP A 118 -24.73 12.11 -12.99
N GLU A 119 -23.46 12.30 -13.36
CA GLU A 119 -22.84 11.60 -14.48
C GLU A 119 -22.07 10.38 -13.98
N VAL A 120 -22.32 9.21 -14.59
CA VAL A 120 -21.58 7.98 -14.31
C VAL A 120 -20.57 7.74 -15.43
N LEU A 121 -19.31 7.57 -15.03
CA LEU A 121 -18.19 7.25 -15.90
C LEU A 121 -17.63 5.88 -15.53
N TYR A 122 -17.30 5.08 -16.53
CA TYR A 122 -16.81 3.72 -16.36
C TYR A 122 -15.33 3.67 -16.66
N TYR A 123 -14.56 2.98 -15.81
CA TYR A 123 -13.13 2.81 -16.01
C TYR A 123 -12.84 1.57 -16.84
N HIS A 124 -11.82 1.67 -17.68
CA HIS A 124 -11.16 0.54 -18.32
C HIS A 124 -9.70 0.55 -17.89
N THR A 125 -9.26 -0.54 -17.27
CA THR A 125 -7.98 -0.64 -16.56
C THR A 125 -7.01 -1.57 -17.28
N ASP A 126 -5.71 -1.28 -17.15
CA ASP A 126 -4.64 -2.22 -17.45
C ASP A 126 -4.63 -3.38 -16.43
N VAL A 127 -3.86 -4.43 -16.68
CA VAL A 127 -3.74 -5.64 -15.83
C VAL A 127 -3.30 -5.35 -14.38
N ASN A 128 -2.65 -4.22 -14.15
CA ASN A 128 -2.24 -3.76 -12.81
C ASN A 128 -3.31 -2.87 -12.13
N GLY A 129 -4.44 -2.64 -12.78
CA GLY A 129 -5.55 -1.81 -12.31
C GLY A 129 -5.37 -0.30 -12.54
N ALA A 130 -4.36 0.14 -13.29
CA ALA A 130 -4.22 1.54 -13.69
C ALA A 130 -5.29 1.93 -14.72
N PRO A 131 -6.05 3.02 -14.52
CA PRO A 131 -7.01 3.50 -15.52
C PRO A 131 -6.36 3.87 -16.85
N GLU A 132 -6.71 3.22 -17.95
CA GLU A 132 -6.27 3.60 -19.31
C GLU A 132 -7.32 4.42 -20.04
N GLU A 133 -8.61 4.12 -19.83
CA GLU A 133 -9.71 4.84 -20.47
C GLU A 133 -10.87 5.07 -19.49
N MET A 134 -11.66 6.09 -19.78
CA MET A 134 -12.97 6.28 -19.19
C MET A 134 -14.03 6.52 -20.25
N THR A 135 -15.19 5.88 -20.11
CA THR A 135 -16.34 6.05 -21.00
C THR A 135 -17.56 6.61 -20.27
N ASP A 136 -18.39 7.38 -20.98
CA ASP A 136 -19.71 7.79 -20.49
C ASP A 136 -20.74 6.64 -20.56
N GLY A 137 -21.97 6.90 -20.13
CA GLY A 137 -23.07 5.93 -20.21
C GLY A 137 -23.50 5.53 -21.63
N GLY A 138 -23.07 6.27 -22.65
CA GLY A 138 -23.26 5.92 -24.06
C GLY A 138 -22.10 5.11 -24.65
N GLY A 139 -21.03 4.88 -23.88
CA GLY A 139 -19.83 4.18 -24.33
C GLY A 139 -18.83 5.08 -25.08
N ASN A 140 -19.01 6.39 -25.09
CA ASN A 140 -18.05 7.29 -25.72
C ASN A 140 -16.85 7.51 -24.79
N ILE A 141 -15.64 7.49 -25.35
CA ILE A 141 -14.41 7.77 -24.59
C ILE A 141 -14.40 9.26 -24.20
N VAL A 142 -14.28 9.52 -22.90
CA VAL A 142 -14.21 10.87 -22.32
C VAL A 142 -12.80 11.24 -21.88
N TRP A 143 -12.00 10.23 -21.51
CA TRP A 143 -10.62 10.37 -21.06
C TRP A 143 -9.83 9.13 -21.49
N GLU A 144 -8.60 9.31 -21.96
CA GLU A 144 -7.65 8.23 -22.24
C GLU A 144 -6.23 8.62 -21.80
N ALA A 145 -5.44 7.64 -21.37
CA ALA A 145 -4.04 7.82 -21.05
C ALA A 145 -3.22 6.56 -21.30
N GLY A 146 -1.93 6.77 -21.59
CA GLY A 146 -0.95 5.69 -21.66
C GLY A 146 0.16 5.89 -20.64
N TYR A 147 0.73 4.78 -20.16
CA TYR A 147 1.72 4.80 -19.07
C TYR A 147 3.09 4.30 -19.51
N GLN A 148 4.13 4.86 -18.89
CA GLN A 148 5.45 4.27 -18.79
C GLN A 148 5.45 3.25 -17.65
N VAL A 149 6.48 2.39 -17.62
CA VAL A 149 6.63 1.30 -16.64
C VAL A 149 6.45 1.74 -15.19
N TRP A 150 6.90 2.95 -14.85
CA TRP A 150 6.84 3.48 -13.48
C TRP A 150 5.63 4.39 -13.22
N GLY A 151 4.62 4.38 -14.09
CA GLY A 151 3.37 5.12 -13.89
C GLY A 151 3.39 6.57 -14.39
N ASN A 152 4.48 7.03 -14.99
CA ASN A 152 4.53 8.32 -15.69
C ASN A 152 3.68 8.26 -16.96
N LEU A 153 2.94 9.33 -17.27
CA LEU A 153 2.12 9.36 -18.48
C LEU A 153 2.98 9.52 -19.74
N THR A 154 2.74 8.70 -20.76
CA THR A 154 3.23 8.92 -22.13
C THR A 154 2.33 9.90 -22.88
N HIS A 155 1.02 9.83 -22.62
CA HIS A 155 0.01 10.75 -23.11
C HIS A 155 -1.19 10.74 -22.17
N GLU A 156 -1.96 11.83 -22.21
CA GLU A 156 -3.26 12.00 -21.55
C GLU A 156 -4.10 12.87 -22.47
N LYS A 157 -5.32 12.43 -22.78
CA LYS A 157 -6.26 13.18 -23.61
C LYS A 157 -7.64 13.16 -22.95
N GLU A 158 -8.28 14.32 -23.01
CA GLU A 158 -9.63 14.52 -22.52
C GLU A 158 -10.47 15.01 -23.72
N THR A 159 -11.56 14.32 -24.06
CA THR A 159 -12.45 14.77 -25.15
C THR A 159 -13.38 15.89 -24.69
N ARG A 160 -13.55 16.03 -23.37
CA ARG A 160 -14.24 17.10 -22.66
C ARG A 160 -13.56 17.34 -21.30
N PRO A 161 -13.88 18.41 -20.55
CA PRO A 161 -13.24 18.67 -19.26
C PRO A 161 -13.55 17.57 -18.23
N VAL A 162 -12.65 16.60 -18.09
CA VAL A 162 -12.80 15.47 -17.16
C VAL A 162 -11.43 15.06 -16.62
N GLN A 163 -11.12 15.51 -15.40
CA GLN A 163 -9.84 15.19 -14.79
C GLN A 163 -9.87 13.83 -14.12
N GLN A 164 -8.90 12.98 -14.42
CA GLN A 164 -8.72 11.68 -13.75
C GLN A 164 -7.39 11.62 -13.00
N ASN A 165 -7.46 11.39 -11.69
CA ASN A 165 -6.29 11.43 -10.80
C ASN A 165 -5.88 10.06 -10.25
N LEU A 166 -6.72 9.02 -10.30
CA LEU A 166 -6.32 7.67 -9.91
C LEU A 166 -5.17 7.17 -10.80
N ARG A 167 -4.22 6.45 -10.20
CA ARG A 167 -3.05 5.86 -10.88
C ARG A 167 -3.03 4.36 -10.63
N PHE A 168 -1.88 3.76 -10.31
CA PHE A 168 -1.88 2.37 -9.84
C PHE A 168 -2.85 2.21 -8.66
N GLN A 169 -3.31 0.98 -8.40
CA GLN A 169 -4.29 0.71 -7.35
C GLN A 169 -3.88 1.33 -6.01
N GLY A 170 -4.76 2.15 -5.42
CA GLY A 170 -4.51 2.90 -4.18
C GLY A 170 -3.85 4.27 -4.35
N GLN A 171 -3.35 4.60 -5.54
CA GLN A 171 -2.64 5.85 -5.81
C GLN A 171 -3.54 6.96 -6.33
N TYR A 172 -3.24 8.20 -5.91
CA TYR A 172 -3.86 9.42 -6.38
C TYR A 172 -2.79 10.43 -6.85
N LEU A 173 -2.86 10.89 -8.10
CA LEU A 173 -1.97 11.89 -8.66
C LEU A 173 -2.25 13.28 -8.09
N ASP A 174 -1.25 13.85 -7.44
CA ASP A 174 -1.18 15.28 -7.20
C ASP A 174 -0.54 15.97 -8.40
N ARG A 175 -1.39 16.46 -9.31
CA ARG A 175 -0.97 17.14 -10.55
C ARG A 175 -0.03 18.31 -10.29
N GLU A 176 -0.15 18.96 -9.14
CA GLU A 176 0.68 20.08 -8.71
C GLU A 176 2.16 19.73 -8.48
N THR A 177 2.45 18.53 -8.00
CA THR A 177 3.80 18.04 -7.68
C THR A 177 4.27 16.96 -8.66
N GLY A 178 3.34 16.28 -9.32
CA GLY A 178 3.60 15.07 -10.10
C GLY A 178 3.79 13.82 -9.24
N LEU A 179 3.64 13.92 -7.91
CA LEU A 179 3.72 12.77 -7.02
C LEU A 179 2.39 12.04 -6.97
N HIS A 180 2.47 10.72 -6.75
CA HIS A 180 1.31 9.90 -6.51
C HIS A 180 1.20 9.69 -4.99
N TYR A 181 0.17 10.28 -4.37
CA TYR A 181 -0.18 9.99 -3.00
C TYR A 181 -0.63 8.53 -2.89
N ASN A 182 0.02 7.77 -2.00
CA ASN A 182 -0.24 6.35 -1.77
C ASN A 182 -0.34 6.10 -0.26
N LEU A 183 -1.45 6.58 0.33
CA LEU A 183 -1.78 6.52 1.76
C LEU A 183 -0.66 6.97 2.71
N TYR A 184 0.25 6.08 3.10
CA TYR A 184 1.31 6.39 4.05
C TYR A 184 2.55 7.02 3.39
N ARG A 185 2.67 6.93 2.06
CA ARG A 185 3.85 7.42 1.33
C ARG A 185 3.46 8.19 0.07
N PHE A 186 4.42 8.96 -0.45
CA PHE A 186 4.31 9.60 -1.76
C PHE A 186 5.26 8.90 -2.72
N TYR A 187 4.72 8.43 -3.84
CA TYR A 187 5.46 7.77 -4.90
C TYR A 187 5.85 8.77 -5.99
N ASP A 188 7.10 8.70 -6.43
CA ASP A 188 7.65 9.52 -7.50
C ASP A 188 7.82 8.66 -8.77
N PRO A 189 6.92 8.84 -9.78
CA PRO A 189 6.97 8.06 -11.01
C PRO A 189 8.22 8.36 -11.86
N ASP A 190 8.92 9.48 -11.62
CA ASP A 190 10.15 9.82 -12.35
C ASP A 190 11.31 8.87 -12.03
N ILE A 191 11.30 8.27 -10.83
CA ILE A 191 12.35 7.36 -10.36
C ILE A 191 11.83 5.98 -9.94
N GLY A 192 10.52 5.76 -10.00
CA GLY A 192 9.89 4.49 -9.65
C GLY A 192 9.97 4.14 -8.17
N LYS A 193 9.98 5.14 -7.28
CA LYS A 193 10.24 4.95 -5.84
C LYS A 193 9.41 5.87 -4.97
N PHE A 194 9.22 5.48 -3.71
CA PHE A 194 8.73 6.38 -2.68
C PHE A 194 9.78 7.44 -2.31
N ILE A 195 9.31 8.62 -1.90
CA ILE A 195 10.17 9.74 -1.48
C ILE A 195 10.45 9.77 0.04
N SER A 196 9.98 8.75 0.75
CA SER A 196 10.29 8.50 2.16
C SER A 196 10.53 7.01 2.33
N GLY A 197 11.37 6.66 3.30
CA GLY A 197 11.53 5.26 3.72
C GLY A 197 10.20 4.69 4.21
N ASP A 198 10.04 3.38 4.07
CA ASP A 198 8.90 2.66 4.62
C ASP A 198 8.75 2.96 6.13
N PRO A 199 7.58 3.43 6.60
CA PRO A 199 7.33 3.69 8.03
C PRO A 199 7.64 2.51 8.94
N ILE A 200 7.61 1.28 8.43
CA ILE A 200 7.98 0.08 9.20
C ILE A 200 9.48 -0.27 9.13
N SER A 201 10.29 0.58 8.47
CA SER A 201 11.73 0.46 8.30
C SER A 201 12.13 -0.85 7.61
N ILE A 202 13.27 -1.46 7.96
CA ILE A 202 13.83 -2.70 7.37
C ILE A 202 12.87 -3.91 7.38
N ARG A 203 11.69 -3.77 7.99
CA ARG A 203 10.62 -4.76 7.99
C ARG A 203 9.83 -4.75 6.68
N GLY A 204 9.91 -3.67 5.89
CA GLY A 204 9.37 -3.57 4.54
C GLY A 204 10.44 -3.82 3.46
N GLY A 205 11.31 -4.80 3.72
CA GLY A 205 12.38 -5.19 2.81
C GLY A 205 13.67 -4.39 2.98
N ILE A 206 14.68 -4.79 2.20
CA ILE A 206 16.02 -4.16 2.22
C ILE A 206 16.04 -2.81 1.48
N ASN A 207 15.05 -2.55 0.62
CA ASN A 207 14.92 -1.30 -0.12
C ASN A 207 13.68 -0.53 0.35
N LEU A 208 13.89 0.34 1.34
CA LEU A 208 12.83 1.10 2.01
C LEU A 208 12.03 2.04 1.10
N TYR A 209 12.51 2.28 -0.12
CA TYR A 209 11.90 3.20 -1.09
C TYR A 209 11.22 2.47 -2.26
N GLN A 210 11.22 1.14 -2.25
CA GLN A 210 10.64 0.35 -3.33
C GLN A 210 9.10 0.46 -3.33
N TYR A 211 8.51 0.64 -4.51
CA TYR A 211 7.07 0.53 -4.70
C TYR A 211 6.60 -0.93 -4.72
N ALA A 212 7.11 -1.71 -5.67
CA ALA A 212 6.87 -3.15 -5.73
C ALA A 212 8.05 -3.84 -6.43
N PRO A 213 8.23 -5.17 -6.27
CA PRO A 213 9.21 -5.93 -7.03
C PRO A 213 9.00 -5.85 -8.54
N ASN A 214 7.74 -5.85 -9.01
CA ASN A 214 7.38 -5.66 -10.41
C ASN A 214 6.02 -4.93 -10.51
N PRO A 215 5.96 -3.66 -10.94
CA PRO A 215 4.73 -2.88 -10.99
C PRO A 215 3.72 -3.33 -12.05
N LEU A 216 4.12 -4.23 -12.96
CA LEU A 216 3.20 -4.80 -13.96
C LEU A 216 2.32 -5.91 -13.36
N SER A 217 2.78 -6.59 -12.33
CA SER A 217 2.07 -7.75 -11.74
C SER A 217 1.82 -7.62 -10.24
N TRP A 218 2.33 -6.57 -9.59
CA TRP A 218 2.21 -6.32 -8.16
C TRP A 218 1.69 -4.91 -7.90
N ILE A 219 0.87 -4.78 -6.86
CA ILE A 219 0.31 -3.52 -6.40
C ILE A 219 0.68 -3.29 -4.93
N ASP A 220 0.83 -2.03 -4.53
CA ASP A 220 0.96 -1.62 -3.12
C ASP A 220 -0.11 -0.55 -2.81
N PRO A 221 -1.35 -0.96 -2.48
CA PRO A 221 -2.45 -0.02 -2.30
C PRO A 221 -2.39 0.81 -1.01
N LEU A 222 -1.56 0.39 -0.05
CA LEU A 222 -1.42 1.06 1.25
C LEU A 222 -0.15 1.91 1.32
N GLY A 223 0.78 1.73 0.38
CA GLY A 223 2.11 2.26 0.52
C GLY A 223 2.88 1.54 1.63
N LEU A 224 2.68 0.23 1.83
CA LEU A 224 3.37 -0.63 2.80
C LEU A 224 3.83 -1.92 2.11
N ASP A 225 5.05 -2.39 2.40
CA ASP A 225 5.55 -3.61 1.76
C ASP A 225 4.77 -4.88 2.18
N VAL A 226 4.66 -5.83 1.24
CA VAL A 226 4.04 -7.15 1.46
C VAL A 226 5.14 -8.15 1.78
N VAL A 227 5.01 -8.86 2.90
CA VAL A 227 6.01 -9.84 3.34
C VAL A 227 5.51 -11.26 3.14
N ARG A 228 6.35 -12.11 2.53
CA ARG A 228 6.12 -13.56 2.51
C ARG A 228 6.50 -14.15 3.87
N VAL A 229 5.52 -14.78 4.51
CA VAL A 229 5.70 -15.40 5.82
C VAL A 229 5.47 -16.91 5.74
N TYR A 230 6.06 -17.64 6.67
CA TYR A 230 6.03 -19.08 6.78
C TYR A 230 5.43 -19.50 8.12
N HIS A 231 4.32 -20.23 8.08
CA HIS A 231 3.75 -20.94 9.21
C HIS A 231 4.27 -22.38 9.22
N TYR A 232 5.06 -22.73 10.24
CA TYR A 232 5.55 -24.09 10.44
C TYR A 232 4.65 -24.87 11.39
N THR A 233 4.33 -26.10 11.01
CA THR A 233 3.43 -26.95 11.79
C THR A 233 3.78 -28.45 11.70
N SER A 234 3.09 -29.26 12.52
CA SER A 234 3.14 -30.71 12.46
C SER A 234 2.38 -31.25 11.24
N LYS A 235 2.59 -32.51 10.88
CA LYS A 235 1.83 -33.17 9.81
C LYS A 235 0.31 -33.08 10.03
N ASP A 236 -0.13 -33.30 11.26
CA ASP A 236 -1.56 -33.24 11.61
C ASP A 236 -2.09 -31.81 11.56
N GLY A 237 -1.30 -30.84 12.04
CA GLY A 237 -1.65 -29.42 11.92
C GLY A 237 -1.76 -28.98 10.47
N TYR A 238 -0.83 -29.43 9.61
CA TYR A 238 -0.87 -29.20 8.18
C TYR A 238 -2.14 -29.80 7.56
N ASN A 239 -2.45 -31.07 7.82
CA ASN A 239 -3.67 -31.69 7.29
C ASN A 239 -4.95 -30.96 7.73
N GLY A 240 -5.02 -30.52 9.00
CA GLY A 240 -6.16 -29.75 9.50
C GLY A 240 -6.30 -28.37 8.86
N ILE A 241 -5.19 -27.66 8.64
CA ILE A 241 -5.19 -26.36 7.97
C ILE A 241 -5.56 -26.53 6.49
N MET A 242 -4.98 -27.52 5.80
CA MET A 242 -5.30 -27.77 4.40
C MET A 242 -6.75 -28.23 4.22
N GLY A 243 -7.31 -28.99 5.18
CA GLY A 243 -8.71 -29.39 5.17
C GLY A 243 -9.67 -28.20 5.39
N SER A 244 -9.36 -27.33 6.36
CA SER A 244 -10.21 -26.17 6.70
C SER A 244 -9.99 -24.94 5.82
N GLY A 245 -8.84 -24.84 5.16
CA GLY A 245 -8.43 -23.63 4.43
C GLY A 245 -8.08 -22.43 5.32
N THR A 246 -7.99 -22.61 6.64
CA THR A 246 -7.78 -21.49 7.58
C THR A 246 -6.73 -21.82 8.64
N ILE A 247 -5.80 -20.89 8.88
CA ILE A 247 -4.92 -20.94 10.04
C ILE A 247 -5.58 -20.12 11.15
N GLN A 248 -6.16 -20.83 12.11
CA GLN A 248 -6.83 -20.18 13.23
C GLN A 248 -5.83 -19.63 14.25
N THR A 249 -6.14 -18.46 14.78
CA THR A 249 -5.52 -17.93 15.99
C THR A 249 -5.76 -18.89 17.13
N LYS A 250 -4.70 -19.18 17.89
CA LYS A 250 -4.81 -20.06 19.07
C LYS A 250 -4.10 -19.40 20.23
N ASP A 251 -4.70 -19.50 21.41
CA ASP A 251 -4.01 -19.20 22.66
C ASP A 251 -2.85 -20.21 22.82
N PRO A 252 -1.58 -19.75 22.94
CA PRO A 252 -0.45 -20.64 23.16
C PRO A 252 -0.44 -21.31 24.55
N GLY A 253 -1.49 -21.14 25.37
CA GLY A 253 -1.86 -21.85 26.61
C GLY A 253 -0.85 -22.89 27.12
N ALA A 254 -0.33 -22.64 28.32
CA ALA A 254 0.78 -23.35 28.97
C ALA A 254 0.76 -24.87 28.77
N ARG A 255 1.67 -25.38 27.93
CA ARG A 255 1.91 -26.81 27.76
C ARG A 255 3.39 -27.12 27.98
N GLY A 256 3.69 -27.71 29.14
CA GLY A 256 4.94 -28.40 29.47
C GLY A 256 6.00 -27.56 30.18
N LYS A 257 6.83 -28.21 31.01
CA LYS A 257 8.00 -27.61 31.69
C LYS A 257 8.89 -26.88 30.68
N GLY A 258 9.06 -25.56 30.86
CA GLY A 258 9.74 -24.66 29.91
C GLY A 258 8.81 -23.78 29.07
N SER A 259 7.49 -23.94 29.18
CA SER A 259 6.51 -23.00 28.62
C SER A 259 6.45 -21.73 29.47
N ILE A 260 6.46 -20.57 28.78
CA ILE A 260 6.55 -19.27 29.44
C ILE A 260 5.21 -18.56 29.25
N GLN A 261 4.58 -18.24 30.38
CA GLN A 261 3.35 -17.46 30.54
C GLN A 261 3.45 -16.11 29.78
N GLY A 262 2.35 -15.62 29.20
CA GLY A 262 2.26 -14.26 28.63
C GLY A 262 2.55 -14.09 27.13
N LYS A 263 2.29 -15.10 26.28
CA LYS A 263 2.39 -14.94 24.82
C LYS A 263 1.05 -14.49 24.21
N PRO A 264 1.05 -13.58 23.22
CA PRO A 264 -0.18 -13.10 22.58
C PRO A 264 -0.88 -14.23 21.81
N GLN A 265 -2.21 -14.20 21.80
CA GLN A 265 -3.02 -15.06 20.95
C GLN A 265 -2.77 -14.66 19.49
N GLY A 266 -2.44 -15.63 18.64
CA GLY A 266 -2.17 -15.33 17.24
C GLY A 266 -1.62 -16.49 16.42
N VAL A 267 -1.58 -16.29 15.12
CA VAL A 267 -0.93 -17.18 14.15
C VAL A 267 0.56 -16.85 14.12
N TYR A 268 1.38 -17.77 14.63
CA TYR A 268 2.83 -17.58 14.66
C TYR A 268 3.47 -17.93 13.32
N VAL A 269 4.34 -17.03 12.85
CA VAL A 269 5.02 -17.13 11.56
C VAL A 269 6.49 -16.66 11.67
N THR A 270 7.24 -16.85 10.59
CA THR A 270 8.60 -16.33 10.41
C THR A 270 8.83 -15.98 8.94
N THR A 271 9.84 -15.17 8.61
CA THR A 271 10.22 -14.86 7.24
C THR A 271 11.21 -15.87 6.65
N LEU A 272 11.72 -16.79 7.47
CA LEU A 272 12.70 -17.79 7.06
C LEU A 272 12.03 -18.93 6.29
N SER A 273 12.50 -19.15 5.06
CA SER A 273 12.15 -20.33 4.25
C SER A 273 12.68 -21.62 4.88
N PRO A 274 12.21 -22.81 4.44
CA PRO A 274 12.66 -24.08 5.02
C PRO A 274 14.17 -24.29 4.95
N GLU A 275 14.81 -23.83 3.87
CA GLU A 275 16.26 -23.93 3.66
C GLU A 275 17.03 -23.02 4.62
N GLU A 276 16.58 -21.78 4.77
CA GLU A 276 17.17 -20.79 5.68
C GLU A 276 16.94 -21.15 7.15
N LEU A 277 15.77 -21.69 7.48
CA LEU A 277 15.46 -22.18 8.82
C LEU A 277 16.38 -23.33 9.21
N LYS A 278 16.68 -24.22 8.26
CA LYS A 278 17.58 -25.36 8.45
C LYS A 278 19.03 -24.90 8.61
N SER A 279 19.50 -23.97 7.78
CA SER A 279 20.89 -23.49 7.81
C SER A 279 21.18 -22.57 9.00
N SER A 280 20.19 -21.81 9.47
CA SER A 280 20.36 -20.82 10.54
C SER A 280 20.42 -21.43 11.96
N GLY A 281 19.94 -22.65 12.15
CA GLY A 281 19.88 -23.29 13.48
C GLY A 281 18.90 -22.60 14.46
N LEU A 282 18.08 -21.67 14.00
CA LEU A 282 17.21 -20.84 14.85
C LEU A 282 15.90 -21.52 15.26
N ARG A 283 15.66 -22.76 14.83
CA ARG A 283 14.44 -23.55 15.08
C ARG A 283 14.01 -23.55 16.55
N GLY A 284 14.94 -23.91 17.45
CA GLY A 284 14.67 -23.98 18.88
C GLY A 284 14.38 -22.60 19.51
N LYS A 285 15.07 -21.55 19.04
CA LYS A 285 14.86 -20.16 19.48
C LYS A 285 13.49 -19.62 19.09
N MET A 286 12.94 -20.08 17.96
CA MET A 286 11.57 -19.78 17.53
C MET A 286 10.52 -20.66 18.22
N GLY A 287 10.90 -21.57 19.12
CA GLY A 287 9.98 -22.51 19.78
C GLY A 287 9.33 -23.49 18.81
N LEU A 288 9.99 -23.77 17.69
CA LEU A 288 9.63 -24.85 16.77
C LEU A 288 10.32 -26.13 17.26
N THR A 289 9.53 -27.17 17.55
CA THR A 289 10.07 -28.50 17.84
C THR A 289 10.32 -29.25 16.54
N LYS A 290 11.09 -30.35 16.61
CA LYS A 290 11.33 -31.26 15.48
C LYS A 290 10.02 -31.70 14.79
N GLU A 291 9.00 -31.96 15.59
CA GLU A 291 7.67 -32.36 15.12
C GLU A 291 6.90 -31.20 14.47
N LYS A 292 6.95 -30.00 15.07
CA LYS A 292 6.25 -28.79 14.60
C LYS A 292 6.91 -28.11 13.41
N SER A 293 8.08 -28.58 12.98
CA SER A 293 8.77 -28.04 11.81
C SER A 293 8.74 -29.00 10.63
N THR A 294 7.84 -29.98 10.58
CA THR A 294 7.82 -31.00 9.52
C THR A 294 7.17 -30.51 8.23
N HIS A 295 6.23 -29.59 8.34
CA HIS A 295 5.50 -28.99 7.23
C HIS A 295 5.50 -27.47 7.36
N PHE A 296 5.35 -26.80 6.22
CA PHE A 296 5.19 -25.36 6.18
C PHE A 296 4.05 -24.97 5.23
N ILE A 297 3.47 -23.80 5.52
CA ILE A 297 2.56 -23.09 4.64
C ILE A 297 3.09 -21.66 4.58
N SER A 298 3.37 -21.16 3.40
CA SER A 298 3.75 -19.77 3.17
C SER A 298 2.69 -19.04 2.38
N PHE A 299 2.53 -17.77 2.69
CA PHE A 299 1.55 -16.87 2.10
C PHE A 299 2.08 -15.45 2.19
N GLU A 300 1.49 -14.57 1.41
CA GLU A 300 1.79 -13.15 1.44
C GLU A 300 0.80 -12.44 2.35
N ILE A 301 1.33 -11.51 3.15
CA ILE A 301 0.54 -10.71 4.06
C ILE A 301 1.11 -9.30 4.13
N ASP A 302 0.22 -8.33 4.29
CA ASP A 302 0.59 -6.98 4.68
C ASP A 302 1.44 -7.04 5.96
N SER A 303 2.64 -6.48 5.87
CA SER A 303 3.61 -6.45 6.95
C SER A 303 3.11 -5.72 8.21
N SER A 304 2.12 -4.84 8.10
CA SER A 304 1.44 -4.17 9.24
C SER A 304 0.70 -5.14 10.14
N LYS A 305 0.19 -6.25 9.58
CA LYS A 305 -0.52 -7.30 10.32
C LYS A 305 0.40 -8.21 11.11
N VAL A 306 1.71 -8.11 10.87
CA VAL A 306 2.74 -8.96 11.45
C VAL A 306 3.35 -8.27 12.67
N LYS A 307 3.17 -8.85 13.85
CA LYS A 307 3.68 -8.33 15.13
C LYS A 307 4.87 -9.16 15.65
N ARG A 308 5.71 -8.53 16.47
CA ARG A 308 6.91 -9.18 17.06
C ARG A 308 6.60 -9.75 18.44
N VAL A 309 7.12 -10.93 18.74
CA VAL A 309 7.09 -11.51 20.08
C VAL A 309 8.30 -10.97 20.86
N ASP A 310 8.09 -10.10 21.84
CA ASP A 310 9.18 -9.52 22.64
C ASP A 310 9.91 -10.56 23.48
N ARG A 311 11.02 -11.10 22.95
CA ARG A 311 12.14 -11.64 23.74
C ARG A 311 13.46 -11.38 23.04
N GLN A 312 14.30 -10.58 23.69
CA GLN A 312 15.78 -10.55 23.64
C GLN A 312 16.45 -10.63 22.26
N ASN A 313 17.10 -9.52 21.88
CA ASN A 313 18.21 -9.41 20.94
C ASN A 313 18.23 -10.42 19.76
N GLY A 314 17.62 -10.01 18.65
CA GLY A 314 18.08 -10.41 17.31
C GLY A 314 17.44 -11.63 16.66
N TYR A 315 16.34 -12.21 17.17
CA TYR A 315 15.75 -13.44 16.61
C TYR A 315 14.25 -13.36 16.27
N LEU A 316 13.91 -13.86 15.06
CA LEU A 316 12.71 -13.58 14.25
C LEU A 316 11.51 -14.51 14.55
N ARG A 317 10.79 -14.30 15.66
CA ARG A 317 9.45 -14.90 15.84
C ARG A 317 8.37 -13.82 15.71
N LEU A 318 7.49 -14.04 14.74
CA LEU A 318 6.41 -13.13 14.39
C LEU A 318 5.06 -13.76 14.71
N TYR A 319 4.03 -12.95 14.87
CA TYR A 319 2.65 -13.41 15.01
C TYR A 319 1.66 -12.47 14.32
N ILE A 320 0.50 -13.00 13.97
CA ILE A 320 -0.62 -12.27 13.38
C ILE A 320 -1.83 -12.47 14.29
N GLU A 321 -2.55 -11.41 14.63
CA GLU A 321 -3.64 -11.44 15.63
C GLU A 321 -4.99 -11.89 15.08
N GLU A 322 -5.05 -12.21 13.79
CA GLU A 322 -6.25 -12.66 13.10
C GLU A 322 -6.04 -14.02 12.45
N ASP A 323 -7.16 -14.69 12.15
CA ASP A 323 -7.18 -15.94 11.42
C ASP A 323 -6.76 -15.70 9.98
N ILE A 324 -5.97 -16.62 9.41
CA ILE A 324 -5.50 -16.51 8.03
C ILE A 324 -6.31 -17.43 7.14
N VAL A 325 -7.12 -16.84 6.27
CA VAL A 325 -7.86 -17.56 5.23
C VAL A 325 -6.95 -17.79 4.03
N LEU A 326 -6.71 -19.05 3.69
CA LEU A 326 -5.80 -19.47 2.62
C LEU A 326 -6.51 -19.76 1.29
N ARG A 327 -7.85 -19.71 1.29
CA ARG A 327 -8.67 -20.04 0.13
C ARG A 327 -9.37 -18.81 -0.45
N ASP A 328 -9.59 -18.82 -1.75
CA ASP A 328 -10.36 -17.84 -2.48
C ASP A 328 -11.88 -18.11 -2.36
N VAL A 329 -12.68 -17.24 -2.99
CA VAL A 329 -14.15 -17.35 -3.03
C VAL A 329 -14.65 -18.64 -3.69
N ASN A 330 -13.81 -19.30 -4.50
CA ASN A 330 -14.10 -20.57 -5.17
C ASN A 330 -13.60 -21.77 -4.37
N ASN A 331 -13.21 -21.57 -3.11
CA ASN A 331 -12.67 -22.58 -2.21
C ASN A 331 -11.36 -23.23 -2.73
N LYS A 332 -10.63 -22.58 -3.63
CA LYS A 332 -9.28 -22.99 -4.07
C LYS A 332 -8.23 -22.27 -3.25
N LEU A 333 -7.01 -22.82 -3.13
CA LEU A 333 -5.92 -22.08 -2.49
C LEU A 333 -5.61 -20.82 -3.29
N ARG A 334 -5.40 -19.70 -2.60
CA ARG A 334 -4.96 -18.45 -3.25
C ARG A 334 -3.59 -18.68 -3.92
N GLY A 335 -3.36 -17.98 -5.03
CA GLY A 335 -2.15 -18.16 -5.85
C GLY A 335 -0.83 -17.84 -5.14
N ASP A 336 -0.86 -17.02 -4.09
CA ASP A 336 0.31 -16.67 -3.27
C ASP A 336 0.74 -17.80 -2.32
N VAL A 337 -0.18 -18.72 -2.01
CA VAL A 337 0.00 -19.78 -1.01
C VAL A 337 0.88 -20.90 -1.56
N LYS A 338 2.00 -21.17 -0.89
CA LYS A 338 2.85 -22.35 -1.14
C LYS A 338 2.90 -23.22 0.10
N HIS A 339 3.01 -24.52 -0.06
CA HIS A 339 3.07 -25.42 1.09
C HIS A 339 3.85 -26.69 0.76
N GLY A 340 4.32 -27.39 1.78
CA GLY A 340 5.05 -28.64 1.57
C GLY A 340 5.70 -29.19 2.82
N ALA A 341 6.39 -30.31 2.64
CA ALA A 341 7.29 -30.83 3.66
C ALA A 341 8.54 -29.96 3.71
N SER A 342 8.96 -29.55 4.91
CA SER A 342 10.08 -28.63 5.11
C SER A 342 11.47 -29.29 5.00
N GLY A 343 11.53 -30.62 4.89
CA GLY A 343 12.79 -31.40 4.90
C GLY A 343 13.63 -31.24 6.17
N CYS A 344 13.13 -30.53 7.18
CA CYS A 344 13.81 -30.27 8.45
C CYS A 344 13.70 -31.52 9.34
N LYS A 345 14.62 -32.48 9.16
CA LYS A 345 14.76 -33.59 10.08
C LYS A 345 15.18 -33.14 11.47
#